data_AF-A0A8H3CQL3-F1
#
_entry.id   AF-A0A8H3CQL3-F1
#
_cell.length_a   1.000
_cell.length_b   1.000
_cell.length_c   1.000
_cell.angle_alpha   90.00
_cell.angle_beta   90.00
_cell.angle_gamma   90.00
#
_symmetry.space_group_name_H-M   'P 1'
#
loop_
_entity.id
_entity.type
_entity.pdbx_description
1 polymer ?
#
loop_
_entity_poly.entity_id
_entity_poly.type
_entity_poly.pdbx_seq_one_letter_code
_entity_poly.pdbx_strand_id
1 'polypeptide(L)'
;MWSKLWITGTGLSGLAIARAAYTTVIQPRQTSNASSISWSTCPDDSSTQCALFEVPMDYTNPNSSSTVSLFLRKYPVTAPADQRLGSLLVNPGGPGGSGTASVADSGSRLSRLVDGRYDIIGFDPRGVNLTSPPTACHDTEYKFAQRAYQLIVQGVPFPHVGGAGETAHVAKLSAIQSSHPAACAENGNQEMLRNSGTVAVVKDMERIVEALGEDGLNYLGYSYGTILGATFAAMRPKLVKRMVLDGVADTEAYFADTLEWGRRNIQATPKTYEGFISTCIDAGPTQCALAVTKDNKTENVQGLTKRLDALYEKLGREPLVVGDSPTGPGVIEAQAVRAVVFGLMYKPATWSSLTQRDGRGFYPNLNSLVYGVVPEPYNQNVFNRSMMKIDGITRESMYPVMCGDAPLVNTTVEEYADYLREMEKISPMGEQMGLLVGGCRQWPFRATERYTGPWTVEKGLNKTRFPILFVSLDADPVTPLASAVKMSRGFGNESASLLIQQGFGHCSFAHPSQCTSKHVADYFVNGIVPKNGTHCTPEPGFIYPTNSTQSNRSVLTKRDKELLEVVKELGRLSPWHRFGL
;
A
#
# COMPACT_ATOMS: atom_id res chain seq x y z
N MET A 1 15.08 52.47 -20.16
CA MET A 1 16.48 52.87 -19.91
C MET A 1 17.24 51.62 -19.49
N TRP A 2 18.10 50.93 -20.23
CA TRP A 2 18.79 51.02 -21.54
C TRP A 2 19.03 49.54 -21.96
N SER A 3 18.40 49.00 -23.01
CA SER A 3 18.85 48.89 -24.42
C SER A 3 20.03 47.94 -24.70
N LYS A 4 19.67 46.86 -25.43
CA LYS A 4 20.40 45.95 -26.32
C LYS A 4 21.71 46.47 -26.95
N LEU A 5 22.64 45.55 -27.24
CA LEU A 5 23.50 45.63 -28.43
C LEU A 5 23.78 44.24 -29.04
N TRP A 6 23.59 44.15 -30.35
CA TRP A 6 23.98 43.08 -31.30
C TRP A 6 24.78 43.77 -32.41
N ILE A 7 25.97 43.27 -32.81
CA ILE A 7 26.66 43.43 -34.13
C ILE A 7 27.75 42.31 -34.18
N THR A 8 27.58 41.16 -34.85
CA THR A 8 27.97 40.78 -36.24
C THR A 8 29.42 41.05 -36.69
N GLY A 9 30.12 40.04 -37.25
CA GLY A 9 31.17 40.30 -38.25
C GLY A 9 32.38 39.35 -38.31
N THR A 10 32.21 38.20 -38.98
CA THR A 10 33.15 37.42 -39.83
C THR A 10 34.66 37.72 -39.92
N GLY A 11 35.47 36.65 -39.85
CA GLY A 11 36.82 36.55 -40.42
C GLY A 11 37.28 35.09 -40.54
N LEU A 12 37.34 34.57 -41.78
CA LEU A 12 37.73 33.19 -42.15
C LEU A 12 39.25 33.03 -42.30
N SER A 13 39.78 31.89 -41.85
CA SER A 13 41.01 31.20 -42.29
C SER A 13 40.95 29.81 -41.62
N GLY A 14 40.82 28.65 -42.26
CA GLY A 14 41.43 28.18 -43.48
C GLY A 14 42.41 27.05 -43.12
N LEU A 15 41.92 25.82 -42.92
CA LEU A 15 42.76 24.61 -42.85
C LEU A 15 41.95 23.40 -43.32
N ALA A 16 42.30 22.92 -44.50
CA ALA A 16 41.79 21.69 -45.10
C ALA A 16 42.72 20.53 -44.73
N ILE A 17 42.19 19.43 -44.19
CA ILE A 17 42.85 18.11 -44.22
C ILE A 17 41.81 17.00 -44.45
N ALA A 18 42.03 16.30 -45.57
CA ALA A 18 41.70 14.91 -45.95
C ALA A 18 40.31 14.30 -45.61
N ARG A 19 39.53 14.08 -46.67
CA ARG A 19 38.42 13.09 -46.69
C ARG A 19 39.00 11.68 -46.78
N ALA A 20 38.79 10.86 -45.75
CA ALA A 20 38.78 9.41 -45.87
C ALA A 20 37.33 8.96 -46.08
N ALA A 21 37.04 8.35 -47.23
CA ALA A 21 35.76 7.72 -47.50
C ALA A 21 35.68 6.41 -46.72
N TYR A 22 34.85 6.37 -45.67
CA TYR A 22 34.35 5.13 -45.10
C TYR A 22 32.89 4.99 -45.51
N THR A 23 32.64 4.07 -46.45
CA THR A 23 31.33 3.51 -46.71
C THR A 23 30.90 2.73 -45.47
N THR A 24 30.12 3.35 -44.60
CA THR A 24 29.47 2.66 -43.48
C THR A 24 28.33 1.84 -44.05
N VAL A 25 28.54 0.53 -44.13
CA VAL A 25 27.48 -0.46 -44.30
C VAL A 25 26.46 -0.21 -43.20
N ILE A 26 25.21 0.11 -43.57
CA ILE A 26 24.09 0.18 -42.64
C ILE A 26 23.85 -1.25 -42.15
N GLN A 27 24.41 -1.58 -40.99
CA GLN A 27 23.96 -2.74 -40.23
C GLN A 27 22.63 -2.37 -39.54
N PRO A 28 21.62 -3.26 -39.56
CA PRO A 28 20.44 -3.09 -38.73
C PRO A 28 20.90 -3.09 -37.27
N ARG A 29 20.50 -2.05 -36.54
CA ARG A 29 20.74 -1.93 -35.10
C ARG A 29 20.22 -3.21 -34.44
N GLN A 30 21.14 -4.05 -33.96
CA GLN A 30 20.79 -5.18 -33.11
C GLN A 30 19.91 -4.64 -31.97
N THR A 31 18.73 -5.24 -31.83
CA THR A 31 17.90 -5.17 -30.63
C THR A 31 18.80 -5.26 -29.41
N SER A 32 18.75 -4.26 -28.52
CA SER A 32 19.59 -4.19 -27.33
C SER A 32 19.60 -5.54 -26.60
N ASN A 33 20.80 -6.07 -26.32
CA ASN A 33 20.99 -7.13 -25.33
C ASN A 33 20.09 -6.85 -24.13
N ALA A 34 19.31 -7.84 -23.70
CA ALA A 34 18.59 -7.79 -22.43
C ALA A 34 19.57 -7.35 -21.34
N SER A 35 19.33 -6.19 -20.73
CA SER A 35 20.15 -5.68 -19.64
C SER A 35 19.96 -6.61 -18.44
N SER A 36 20.96 -7.44 -18.13
CA SER A 36 20.95 -8.28 -16.94
C SER A 36 20.99 -7.42 -15.67
N ILE A 37 20.23 -7.76 -14.63
CA ILE A 37 20.29 -7.06 -13.34
C ILE A 37 21.59 -7.42 -12.60
N SER A 38 22.42 -6.41 -12.32
CA SER A 38 23.65 -6.58 -11.54
C SER A 38 23.36 -6.48 -10.04
N TRP A 39 23.43 -7.62 -9.36
CA TRP A 39 23.18 -7.73 -7.92
C TRP A 39 24.47 -7.59 -7.11
N SER A 40 24.40 -6.87 -5.98
CA SER A 40 25.43 -6.83 -4.95
C SER A 40 24.81 -7.06 -3.58
N THR A 41 25.60 -7.44 -2.57
CA THR A 41 25.10 -7.50 -1.18
C THR A 41 24.53 -6.14 -0.78
N CYS A 42 23.36 -6.13 -0.12
CA CYS A 42 22.79 -4.88 0.38
C CYS A 42 23.66 -4.32 1.53
N PRO A 43 23.88 -3.01 1.60
CA PRO A 43 24.75 -2.41 2.62
C PRO A 43 24.19 -2.47 4.05
N ASP A 44 22.88 -2.65 4.22
CA ASP A 44 22.16 -2.73 5.50
C ASP A 44 21.87 -4.16 5.98
N ASP A 45 21.87 -5.14 5.08
CA ASP A 45 21.53 -6.53 5.39
C ASP A 45 22.29 -7.50 4.47
N SER A 46 23.30 -8.17 5.03
CA SER A 46 24.15 -9.11 4.30
C SER A 46 23.43 -10.38 3.83
N SER A 47 22.22 -10.65 4.35
CA SER A 47 21.38 -11.77 3.89
C SER A 47 20.61 -11.46 2.61
N THR A 48 20.64 -10.22 2.13
CA THR A 48 19.94 -9.77 0.92
C THR A 48 20.88 -9.18 -0.14
N GLN A 49 20.40 -9.14 -1.37
CA GLN A 49 21.08 -8.53 -2.51
C GLN A 49 20.27 -7.35 -3.04
N CYS A 50 20.94 -6.25 -3.38
CA CYS A 50 20.36 -5.03 -3.89
C CYS A 50 20.84 -4.77 -5.32
N ALA A 51 20.03 -4.06 -6.11
CA ALA A 51 20.39 -3.65 -7.46
C ALA A 51 19.70 -2.34 -7.84
N LEU A 52 20.31 -1.62 -8.79
CA LEU A 52 19.68 -0.56 -9.56
C LEU A 52 19.39 -1.09 -10.95
N PHE A 53 18.17 -0.88 -11.45
CA PHE A 53 17.74 -1.34 -12.77
C PHE A 53 17.12 -0.19 -13.56
N GLU A 54 17.76 0.16 -14.67
CA GLU A 54 17.35 1.25 -15.54
C GLU A 54 16.19 0.84 -16.46
N VAL A 55 15.12 1.63 -16.45
CA VAL A 55 13.98 1.52 -17.36
C VAL A 55 13.68 2.88 -18.01
N PRO A 56 13.02 2.94 -19.17
CA PRO A 56 12.69 4.21 -19.83
C PRO A 56 11.78 5.09 -18.97
N MET A 57 12.03 6.40 -18.86
CA MET A 57 11.13 7.31 -18.13
C MET A 57 9.74 7.38 -18.76
N ASP A 58 9.64 7.39 -20.09
CA ASP A 58 8.36 7.42 -20.80
C ASP A 58 8.33 6.31 -21.85
N TYR A 59 7.47 5.30 -21.66
CA TYR A 59 7.31 4.20 -22.59
C TYR A 59 6.59 4.57 -23.89
N THR A 60 5.96 5.74 -23.96
CA THR A 60 5.34 6.27 -25.18
C THR A 60 6.30 7.07 -26.05
N ASN A 61 7.43 7.48 -25.48
CA ASN A 61 8.49 8.19 -26.18
C ASN A 61 9.79 7.35 -26.24
N PRO A 62 9.91 6.41 -27.20
CA PRO A 62 11.07 5.53 -27.31
C PRO A 62 12.38 6.25 -27.68
N ASN A 63 12.32 7.52 -28.06
CA ASN A 63 13.49 8.34 -28.37
C ASN A 63 14.00 9.14 -27.15
N SER A 64 13.27 9.14 -26.04
CA SER A 64 13.73 9.80 -24.81
C SER A 64 14.95 9.08 -24.24
N SER A 65 15.95 9.85 -23.83
CA SER A 65 17.10 9.34 -23.07
C SER A 65 16.87 9.37 -21.55
N SER A 66 15.76 9.95 -21.08
CA SER A 66 15.41 9.96 -19.66
C SER A 66 15.10 8.55 -19.18
N THR A 67 15.64 8.18 -18.02
CA THR A 67 15.43 6.86 -17.40
C THR A 67 14.93 6.98 -15.97
N VAL A 68 14.38 5.88 -15.47
CA VAL A 68 14.14 5.62 -14.06
C VAL A 68 15.08 4.52 -13.63
N SER A 69 15.83 4.78 -12.56
CA SER A 69 16.64 3.77 -11.88
C SER A 69 15.80 3.14 -10.77
N LEU A 70 15.17 2.00 -11.06
CA LEU A 70 14.42 1.24 -10.06
C LEU A 70 15.37 0.66 -9.02
N PHE A 71 15.01 0.77 -7.74
CA PHE A 71 15.73 0.09 -6.67
C PHE A 71 15.07 -1.27 -6.37
N LEU A 72 15.89 -2.33 -6.37
CA LEU A 72 15.44 -3.70 -6.13
C LEU A 72 16.17 -4.30 -4.93
N ARG A 73 15.46 -5.14 -4.17
CA ARG A 73 16.00 -5.99 -3.12
C ARG A 73 15.54 -7.42 -3.31
N LYS A 74 16.47 -8.35 -3.17
CA LYS A 74 16.27 -9.80 -3.30
C LYS A 74 16.70 -10.50 -2.03
N TYR A 75 15.80 -11.28 -1.43
CA TYR A 75 16.17 -12.34 -0.51
C TYR A 75 16.43 -13.62 -1.34
N PRO A 76 17.69 -14.10 -1.43
CA PRO A 76 18.04 -15.19 -2.32
C PRO A 76 17.30 -16.50 -2.00
N VAL A 77 17.09 -17.31 -3.03
CA VAL A 77 16.64 -18.70 -2.90
C VAL A 77 17.49 -19.46 -1.87
N THR A 78 16.85 -20.21 -0.97
CA THR A 78 17.52 -20.98 0.09
C THR A 78 17.44 -22.50 -0.12
N ALA A 79 16.55 -22.96 -1.00
CA ALA A 79 16.47 -24.35 -1.42
C ALA A 79 17.66 -24.73 -2.33
N PRO A 80 18.00 -26.03 -2.43
CA PRO A 80 18.97 -26.53 -3.41
C PRO A 80 18.65 -26.06 -4.84
N ALA A 81 19.69 -25.88 -5.66
CA ALA A 81 19.56 -25.28 -7.00
C ALA A 81 18.62 -26.06 -7.94
N ASP A 82 18.56 -27.38 -7.80
CA ASP A 82 17.65 -28.26 -8.55
C ASP A 82 16.17 -28.15 -8.12
N GLN A 83 15.89 -27.44 -7.02
CA GLN A 83 14.55 -27.16 -6.52
C GLN A 83 14.10 -25.72 -6.75
N ARG A 84 14.94 -24.87 -7.36
CA ARG A 84 14.61 -23.47 -7.66
C ARG A 84 13.45 -23.41 -8.67
N LEU A 85 12.41 -22.63 -8.34
CA LEU A 85 11.21 -22.42 -9.16
C LEU A 85 11.20 -21.08 -9.91
N GLY A 86 12.12 -20.17 -9.61
CA GLY A 86 12.28 -18.88 -10.29
C GLY A 86 12.37 -17.70 -9.32
N SER A 87 12.00 -16.53 -9.80
CA SER A 87 11.82 -15.32 -8.98
C SER A 87 10.35 -15.06 -8.67
N LEU A 88 10.06 -14.65 -7.44
CA LEU A 88 8.75 -14.20 -6.95
C LEU A 88 8.82 -12.70 -6.66
N LEU A 89 8.16 -11.90 -7.51
CA LEU A 89 8.03 -10.47 -7.29
C LEU A 89 6.97 -10.19 -6.23
N VAL A 90 7.27 -9.31 -5.28
CA VAL A 90 6.36 -8.94 -4.18
C VAL A 90 6.10 -7.44 -4.17
N ASN A 91 4.85 -7.05 -3.90
CA ASN A 91 4.48 -5.66 -3.73
C ASN A 91 3.52 -5.48 -2.54
N PRO A 92 3.83 -4.60 -1.58
CA PRO A 92 3.02 -4.41 -0.38
C PRO A 92 1.78 -3.52 -0.59
N GLY A 93 1.65 -2.88 -1.76
CA GLY A 93 0.57 -1.95 -2.04
C GLY A 93 0.85 -0.51 -1.61
N GLY A 94 -0.14 0.13 -1.02
CA GLY A 94 -0.20 1.58 -0.83
C GLY A 94 -1.30 2.22 -1.69
N PRO A 95 -1.01 2.82 -2.88
CA PRO A 95 0.28 2.93 -3.57
C PRO A 95 1.33 3.74 -2.81
N GLY A 96 2.58 3.71 -3.30
CA GLY A 96 3.73 4.33 -2.65
C GLY A 96 4.44 3.44 -1.63
N GLY A 97 3.94 2.22 -1.38
CA GLY A 97 4.62 1.22 -0.55
C GLY A 97 5.96 0.79 -1.15
N SER A 98 6.99 0.66 -0.32
CA SER A 98 8.33 0.23 -0.74
C SER A 98 8.39 -1.29 -0.76
N GLY A 99 8.55 -1.87 -1.95
CA GLY A 99 8.75 -3.31 -2.09
C GLY A 99 10.08 -3.75 -1.49
N THR A 100 11.11 -2.91 -1.56
CA THR A 100 12.42 -3.26 -0.99
C THR A 100 12.41 -3.28 0.54
N ALA A 101 11.78 -2.30 1.19
CA ALA A 101 11.56 -2.32 2.64
C ALA A 101 10.68 -3.52 3.07
N SER A 102 9.67 -3.87 2.26
CA SER A 102 8.85 -5.06 2.52
C SER A 102 9.67 -6.36 2.50
N VAL A 103 10.61 -6.51 1.56
CA VAL A 103 11.51 -7.69 1.54
C VAL A 103 12.54 -7.64 2.66
N ALA A 104 13.02 -6.45 3.05
CA ALA A 104 13.87 -6.30 4.22
C ALA A 104 13.20 -6.87 5.49
N ASP A 105 11.91 -6.57 5.67
CA ASP A 105 11.17 -6.98 6.86
C ASP A 105 10.65 -8.43 6.78
N SER A 106 10.15 -8.85 5.61
CA SER A 106 9.39 -10.10 5.47
C SER A 106 10.01 -11.15 4.55
N GLY A 107 11.10 -10.84 3.84
CA GLY A 107 11.68 -11.69 2.79
C GLY A 107 11.99 -13.12 3.24
N SER A 108 12.59 -13.29 4.42
CA SER A 108 12.90 -14.62 4.97
C SER A 108 11.65 -15.44 5.33
N ARG A 109 10.58 -14.77 5.78
CA ARG A 109 9.29 -15.40 6.10
C ARG A 109 8.55 -15.80 4.83
N LEU A 110 8.53 -14.92 3.83
CA LEU A 110 7.99 -15.22 2.51
C LEU A 110 8.76 -16.36 1.84
N SER A 111 10.10 -16.39 1.97
CA SER A 111 10.92 -17.50 1.50
C SER A 111 10.47 -18.83 2.14
N ARG A 112 10.33 -18.90 3.48
CA ARG A 112 9.79 -20.09 4.17
C ARG A 112 8.34 -20.43 3.81
N LEU A 113 7.51 -19.45 3.47
CA LEU A 113 6.15 -19.69 3.00
C LEU A 113 6.15 -20.52 1.71
N VAL A 114 7.14 -20.31 0.84
CA VAL A 114 7.27 -20.98 -0.48
C VAL A 114 8.44 -21.98 -0.53
N ASP A 115 8.74 -22.63 0.60
CA ASP A 115 9.77 -23.67 0.74
C ASP A 115 11.20 -23.25 0.38
N GLY A 116 11.48 -21.94 0.38
CA GLY A 116 12.76 -21.38 0.00
C GLY A 116 13.10 -21.53 -1.47
N ARG A 117 12.12 -21.86 -2.33
CA ARG A 117 12.31 -22.23 -3.75
C ARG A 117 12.31 -21.06 -4.71
N TYR A 118 12.06 -19.84 -4.23
CA TYR A 118 12.06 -18.63 -5.03
C TYR A 118 13.11 -17.65 -4.54
N ASP A 119 13.70 -16.88 -5.46
CA ASP A 119 14.25 -15.58 -5.11
C ASP A 119 13.08 -14.64 -4.78
N ILE A 120 12.99 -14.12 -3.56
CA ILE A 120 11.94 -13.18 -3.17
C ILE A 120 12.41 -11.76 -3.50
N ILE A 121 11.79 -11.12 -4.49
CA ILE A 121 12.24 -9.84 -5.03
C ILE A 121 11.19 -8.76 -4.80
N GLY A 122 11.56 -7.73 -4.08
CA GLY A 122 10.81 -6.50 -3.94
C GLY A 122 11.47 -5.41 -4.79
N PHE A 123 10.66 -4.55 -5.38
CA PHE A 123 11.16 -3.36 -6.06
C PHE A 123 10.39 -2.13 -5.58
N ASP A 124 11.05 -0.99 -5.59
CA ASP A 124 10.39 0.28 -5.33
C ASP A 124 9.86 0.84 -6.65
N PRO A 125 8.54 1.03 -6.81
CA PRO A 125 7.99 1.60 -8.05
C PRO A 125 8.53 3.00 -8.33
N ARG A 126 8.26 3.50 -9.54
CA ARG A 126 8.64 4.85 -9.98
C ARG A 126 8.24 5.92 -8.98
N GLY A 127 9.21 6.74 -8.55
CA GLY A 127 9.00 7.82 -7.59
C GLY A 127 8.81 7.35 -6.14
N VAL A 128 9.00 6.06 -5.84
CA VAL A 128 8.86 5.49 -4.49
C VAL A 128 10.23 5.27 -3.85
N ASN A 129 10.38 5.73 -2.61
CA ASN A 129 11.49 5.38 -1.72
C ASN A 129 12.88 5.56 -2.38
N LEU A 130 13.60 4.49 -2.67
CA LEU A 130 14.97 4.55 -3.19
C LEU A 130 15.06 4.64 -4.72
N THR A 131 13.94 4.47 -5.44
CA THR A 131 13.88 4.65 -6.89
C THR A 131 14.05 6.12 -7.27
N SER A 132 14.86 6.40 -8.29
CA SER A 132 15.16 7.76 -8.75
C SER A 132 14.84 7.98 -10.23
N PRO A 133 14.51 9.22 -10.65
CA PRO A 133 14.37 10.41 -9.80
C PRO A 133 13.09 10.38 -8.92
N PRO A 134 13.04 11.12 -7.80
CA PRO A 134 11.85 11.22 -6.97
C PRO A 134 10.78 12.12 -7.63
N THR A 135 9.57 12.12 -7.08
CA THR A 135 8.49 13.05 -7.45
C THR A 135 8.81 14.50 -7.08
N ALA A 136 9.62 14.71 -6.02
CA ALA A 136 10.23 15.98 -5.63
C ALA A 136 9.25 17.15 -5.40
N CYS A 137 8.01 16.89 -4.98
CA CYS A 137 7.07 17.96 -4.65
C CYS A 137 7.49 18.74 -3.41
N HIS A 138 8.19 18.06 -2.48
CA HIS A 138 8.77 18.65 -1.29
C HIS A 138 10.28 18.38 -1.28
N ASP A 139 11.06 19.38 -0.87
CA ASP A 139 12.52 19.25 -0.69
C ASP A 139 12.87 18.38 0.53
N THR A 140 11.96 18.33 1.51
CA THR A 140 12.07 17.52 2.71
C THR A 140 10.77 16.79 3.00
N GLU A 141 10.88 15.54 3.44
CA GLU A 141 9.69 14.76 3.79
C GLU A 141 8.97 15.33 5.02
N TYR A 142 9.66 16.10 5.86
CA TYR A 142 9.06 16.87 6.95
C TYR A 142 7.97 17.83 6.47
N LYS A 143 8.17 18.54 5.35
CA LYS A 143 7.16 19.45 4.80
C LYS A 143 5.90 18.70 4.36
N PHE A 144 6.09 17.53 3.74
CA PHE A 144 4.98 16.66 3.40
C PHE A 144 4.22 16.21 4.66
N ALA A 145 4.95 15.85 5.71
CA ALA A 145 4.36 15.40 6.97
C ALA A 145 3.67 16.52 7.78
N GLN A 146 4.17 17.76 7.72
CA GLN A 146 3.48 18.91 8.31
C GLN A 146 2.09 19.12 7.67
N ARG A 147 1.96 18.89 6.36
CA ARG A 147 0.66 18.94 5.67
C ARG A 147 -0.28 17.83 6.16
N ALA A 148 0.22 16.63 6.41
CA ALA A 148 -0.55 15.56 7.05
C ALA A 148 -1.03 15.93 8.46
N TYR A 149 -0.15 16.54 9.27
CA TYR A 149 -0.52 17.05 10.60
C TYR A 149 -1.69 18.06 10.52
N GLN A 150 -1.62 19.01 9.58
CA GLN A 150 -2.69 19.98 9.35
C GLN A 150 -4.03 19.29 8.98
N LEU A 151 -4.00 18.22 8.19
CA LEU A 151 -5.21 17.46 7.83
C LEU A 151 -5.81 16.73 9.03
N ILE A 152 -4.99 16.12 9.87
CA ILE A 152 -5.45 15.38 11.07
C ILE A 152 -6.08 16.35 12.07
N VAL A 153 -5.41 17.47 12.35
CA VAL A 153 -5.94 18.50 13.26
C VAL A 153 -7.19 19.16 12.68
N GLN A 154 -7.25 19.39 11.36
CA GLN A 154 -8.45 19.96 10.75
C GLN A 154 -9.63 18.98 10.79
N GLY A 155 -9.41 17.70 10.50
CA GLY A 155 -10.45 16.67 10.48
C GLY A 155 -11.60 16.93 9.47
N VAL A 156 -12.58 16.04 9.48
CA VAL A 156 -13.89 16.28 8.84
C VAL A 156 -14.83 16.99 9.83
N PRO A 157 -15.80 17.80 9.36
CA PRO A 157 -16.66 18.56 10.26
C PRO A 157 -17.68 17.71 11.04
N PHE A 158 -17.88 16.45 10.66
CA PHE A 158 -19.04 15.67 11.13
C PHE A 158 -18.75 14.78 12.35
N PRO A 159 -19.75 14.62 13.25
CA PRO A 159 -21.09 15.25 13.26
C PRO A 159 -21.13 16.63 13.94
N HIS A 160 -19.98 17.24 14.26
CA HIS A 160 -19.88 18.29 15.28
C HIS A 160 -20.02 19.74 14.75
N VAL A 161 -19.88 19.96 13.46
CA VAL A 161 -19.95 21.29 12.82
C VAL A 161 -21.06 21.28 11.76
N GLY A 162 -22.04 22.18 11.90
CA GLY A 162 -23.21 22.26 10.98
C GLY A 162 -23.41 23.65 10.35
N GLY A 163 -24.29 23.72 9.36
CA GLY A 163 -24.70 24.97 8.71
C GLY A 163 -23.54 25.67 7.97
N ALA A 164 -23.51 27.01 7.98
CA ALA A 164 -22.45 27.78 7.32
C ALA A 164 -21.03 27.48 7.86
N GLY A 165 -20.93 27.02 9.13
CA GLY A 165 -19.66 26.58 9.72
C GLY A 165 -19.10 25.33 9.04
N GLU A 166 -19.98 24.44 8.56
CA GLU A 166 -19.60 23.21 7.86
C GLU A 166 -18.92 23.53 6.53
N THR A 167 -19.54 24.34 5.68
CA THR A 167 -18.97 24.73 4.38
C THR A 167 -17.62 25.42 4.54
N ALA A 168 -17.49 26.33 5.51
CA ALA A 168 -16.20 27.00 5.80
C ALA A 168 -15.13 25.99 6.26
N HIS A 169 -15.51 25.00 7.08
CA HIS A 169 -14.61 23.94 7.54
C HIS A 169 -14.14 23.05 6.39
N VAL A 170 -15.05 22.62 5.50
CA VAL A 170 -14.70 21.81 4.31
C VAL A 170 -13.90 22.63 3.31
N ALA A 171 -14.17 23.94 3.16
CA ALA A 171 -13.36 24.82 2.31
C ALA A 171 -11.90 24.89 2.81
N LYS A 172 -11.69 25.06 4.12
CA LYS A 172 -10.35 25.05 4.72
C LYS A 172 -9.67 23.69 4.57
N LEU A 173 -10.39 22.59 4.81
CA LEU A 173 -9.89 21.24 4.59
C LEU A 173 -9.46 21.03 3.13
N SER A 174 -10.30 21.46 2.19
CA SER A 174 -10.00 21.41 0.76
C SER A 174 -8.73 22.20 0.43
N ALA A 175 -8.56 23.41 0.98
CA ALA A 175 -7.36 24.21 0.77
C ALA A 175 -6.08 23.53 1.30
N ILE A 176 -6.15 22.89 2.48
CA ILE A 176 -5.03 22.09 3.02
C ILE A 176 -4.72 20.91 2.08
N GLN A 177 -5.74 20.21 1.57
CA GLN A 177 -5.55 19.12 0.62
C GLN A 177 -4.84 19.61 -0.65
N SER A 178 -5.23 20.78 -1.16
CA SER A 178 -4.70 21.42 -2.37
C SER A 178 -3.27 21.95 -2.26
N SER A 179 -2.76 22.16 -1.04
CA SER A 179 -1.37 22.59 -0.83
C SER A 179 -0.36 21.61 -1.42
N HIS A 180 -0.69 20.31 -1.44
CA HIS A 180 0.20 19.28 -1.99
C HIS A 180 0.30 19.30 -3.52
N PRO A 181 -0.80 19.22 -4.31
CA PRO A 181 -0.71 19.38 -5.76
C PRO A 181 -0.12 20.73 -6.18
N ALA A 182 -0.34 21.81 -5.41
CA ALA A 182 0.30 23.09 -5.67
C ALA A 182 1.83 23.01 -5.51
N ALA A 183 2.33 22.39 -4.43
CA ALA A 183 3.76 22.16 -4.25
C ALA A 183 4.36 21.29 -5.37
N CYS A 184 3.64 20.27 -5.83
CA CYS A 184 4.04 19.45 -6.98
C CYS A 184 4.07 20.24 -8.29
N ALA A 185 3.17 21.20 -8.49
CA ALA A 185 3.17 22.07 -9.67
C ALA A 185 4.33 23.05 -9.69
N GLU A 186 4.75 23.54 -8.53
CA GLU A 186 5.87 24.47 -8.40
C GLU A 186 7.23 23.76 -8.46
N ASN A 187 7.38 22.66 -7.71
CA ASN A 187 8.69 22.04 -7.46
C ASN A 187 8.84 20.65 -8.07
N GLY A 188 7.73 19.97 -8.34
CA GLY A 188 7.73 18.55 -8.65
C GLY A 188 8.43 18.21 -9.97
N ASN A 189 9.04 17.03 -10.01
CA ASN A 189 9.55 16.44 -11.24
C ASN A 189 8.37 16.08 -12.16
N GLN A 190 8.06 16.97 -13.08
CA GLN A 190 6.90 16.88 -13.97
C GLN A 190 6.88 15.61 -14.82
N GLU A 191 8.05 15.12 -15.24
CA GLU A 191 8.17 13.90 -16.03
C GLU A 191 7.86 12.68 -15.16
N MET A 192 8.43 12.61 -13.95
CA MET A 192 8.13 11.54 -12.99
C MET A 192 6.65 11.54 -12.59
N LEU A 193 6.08 12.71 -12.24
CA LEU A 193 4.68 12.83 -11.81
C LEU A 193 3.67 12.30 -12.86
N ARG A 194 3.99 12.40 -14.15
CA ARG A 194 3.15 11.86 -15.25
C ARG A 194 3.46 10.41 -15.59
N ASN A 195 4.65 9.92 -15.25
CA ASN A 195 5.08 8.56 -15.58
C ASN A 195 5.13 7.61 -14.37
N SER A 196 4.55 7.98 -13.23
CA SER A 196 4.40 7.11 -12.05
C SER A 196 3.17 6.21 -12.06
N GLY A 197 2.22 6.38 -12.99
CA GLY A 197 0.96 5.61 -13.02
C GLY A 197 1.14 4.10 -13.14
N THR A 198 0.10 3.34 -12.76
CA THR A 198 0.10 1.87 -12.70
C THR A 198 0.58 1.21 -14.00
N VAL A 199 0.18 1.74 -15.17
CA VAL A 199 0.56 1.17 -16.47
C VAL A 199 2.08 1.22 -16.70
N ALA A 200 2.73 2.32 -16.31
CA ALA A 200 4.19 2.43 -16.42
C ALA A 200 4.89 1.42 -15.49
N VAL A 201 4.37 1.26 -14.27
CA VAL A 201 4.89 0.26 -13.31
C VAL A 201 4.68 -1.18 -13.80
N VAL A 202 3.56 -1.49 -14.46
CA VAL A 202 3.34 -2.81 -15.07
C VAL A 202 4.35 -3.10 -16.19
N LYS A 203 4.70 -2.09 -16.99
CA LYS A 203 5.76 -2.23 -18.01
C LYS A 203 7.14 -2.39 -17.36
N ASP A 204 7.40 -1.74 -16.23
CA ASP A 204 8.61 -2.00 -15.45
C ASP A 204 8.67 -3.43 -14.92
N MET A 205 7.56 -3.97 -14.43
CA MET A 205 7.47 -5.38 -14.01
C MET A 205 7.79 -6.32 -15.17
N GLU A 206 7.29 -6.03 -16.37
CA GLU A 206 7.64 -6.77 -17.60
C GLU A 206 9.15 -6.70 -17.89
N ARG A 207 9.77 -5.51 -17.79
CA ARG A 207 11.22 -5.34 -17.95
C ARG A 207 12.04 -6.09 -16.89
N ILE A 208 11.57 -6.12 -15.65
CA ILE A 208 12.22 -6.89 -14.57
C ILE A 208 12.15 -8.39 -14.90
N VAL A 209 11.00 -8.91 -15.33
CA VAL A 209 10.84 -10.31 -15.74
C VAL A 209 11.78 -10.66 -16.90
N GLU A 210 11.86 -9.81 -17.93
CA GLU A 210 12.80 -9.96 -19.05
C GLU A 210 14.27 -10.00 -18.57
N ALA A 211 14.66 -9.06 -17.71
CA ALA A 211 16.03 -8.91 -17.22
C ALA A 211 16.47 -10.02 -16.24
N LEU A 212 15.51 -10.65 -15.57
CA LEU A 212 15.72 -11.86 -14.76
C LEU A 212 15.83 -13.13 -15.60
N GLY A 213 15.50 -13.06 -16.90
CA GLY A 213 15.45 -14.24 -17.77
C GLY A 213 14.30 -15.19 -17.46
N GLU A 214 13.24 -14.70 -16.82
CA GLU A 214 12.06 -15.49 -16.47
C GLU A 214 11.05 -15.49 -17.64
N ASP A 215 10.41 -16.62 -17.92
CA ASP A 215 9.43 -16.77 -19.03
C ASP A 215 8.02 -16.25 -18.66
N GLY A 216 7.90 -15.58 -17.53
CA GLY A 216 6.67 -15.01 -17.00
C GLY A 216 6.77 -14.65 -15.52
N LEU A 217 5.77 -13.93 -15.05
CA LEU A 217 5.71 -13.35 -13.72
C LEU A 217 5.15 -14.35 -12.69
N ASN A 218 5.94 -14.65 -11.65
CA ASN A 218 5.40 -15.06 -10.36
C ASN A 218 5.26 -13.82 -9.48
N TYR A 219 4.08 -13.61 -8.89
CA TYR A 219 3.74 -12.38 -8.18
C TYR A 219 2.89 -12.61 -6.94
N LEU A 220 3.21 -11.86 -5.90
CA LEU A 220 2.44 -11.75 -4.66
C LEU A 220 2.19 -10.27 -4.38
N GLY A 221 0.97 -9.82 -4.65
CA GLY A 221 0.57 -8.43 -4.47
C GLY A 221 -0.44 -8.29 -3.35
N TYR A 222 -0.21 -7.33 -2.47
CA TYR A 222 -1.11 -6.98 -1.38
C TYR A 222 -1.78 -5.64 -1.63
N SER A 223 -3.06 -5.48 -1.27
CA SER A 223 -3.72 -4.15 -1.30
C SER A 223 -3.65 -3.51 -2.70
N TYR A 224 -3.12 -2.29 -2.87
CA TYR A 224 -2.84 -1.72 -4.20
C TYR A 224 -1.95 -2.61 -5.10
N GLY A 225 -1.10 -3.47 -4.53
CA GLY A 225 -0.38 -4.50 -5.28
C GLY A 225 -1.32 -5.43 -6.04
N THR A 226 -2.58 -5.58 -5.62
CA THR A 226 -3.62 -6.29 -6.38
C THR A 226 -4.08 -5.54 -7.64
N ILE A 227 -4.08 -4.20 -7.62
CA ILE A 227 -4.32 -3.36 -8.81
C ILE A 227 -3.17 -3.54 -9.81
N LEU A 228 -1.91 -3.52 -9.34
CA LEU A 228 -0.74 -3.81 -10.19
C LEU A 228 -0.85 -5.20 -10.83
N GLY A 229 -1.13 -6.22 -10.03
CA GLY A 229 -1.22 -7.60 -10.50
C GLY A 229 -2.38 -7.83 -11.48
N ALA A 230 -3.58 -7.32 -11.16
CA ALA A 230 -4.73 -7.40 -12.06
C ALA A 230 -4.48 -6.65 -13.37
N THR A 231 -3.85 -5.47 -13.32
CA THR A 231 -3.49 -4.71 -14.53
C THR A 231 -2.45 -5.45 -15.36
N PHE A 232 -1.41 -6.02 -14.73
CA PHE A 232 -0.43 -6.86 -15.41
C PHE A 232 -1.11 -8.04 -16.09
N ALA A 233 -1.99 -8.75 -15.39
CA ALA A 233 -2.69 -9.90 -15.95
C ALA A 233 -3.61 -9.53 -17.12
N ALA A 234 -4.25 -8.36 -17.08
CA ALA A 234 -5.07 -7.86 -18.17
C ALA A 234 -4.25 -7.44 -19.40
N MET A 235 -3.11 -6.78 -19.19
CA MET A 235 -2.23 -6.30 -20.26
C MET A 235 -1.30 -7.39 -20.84
N ARG A 236 -0.89 -8.36 -20.03
CA ARG A 236 0.09 -9.41 -20.33
C ARG A 236 -0.37 -10.80 -19.85
N PRO A 237 -1.58 -11.25 -20.25
CA PRO A 237 -2.17 -12.49 -19.76
C PRO A 237 -1.30 -13.72 -20.00
N LYS A 238 -0.52 -13.74 -21.09
CA LYS A 238 0.39 -14.84 -21.45
C LYS A 238 1.63 -14.94 -20.54
N LEU A 239 1.98 -13.85 -19.84
CA LEU A 239 3.12 -13.82 -18.92
C LEU A 239 2.72 -14.16 -17.48
N VAL A 240 1.45 -14.45 -17.17
CA VAL A 240 1.03 -14.82 -15.81
C VAL A 240 1.40 -16.28 -15.49
N LYS A 241 2.33 -16.51 -14.56
CA LYS A 241 2.73 -17.88 -14.12
C LYS A 241 2.09 -18.29 -12.78
N ARG A 242 2.42 -17.61 -11.69
CA ARG A 242 1.81 -17.81 -10.37
C ARG A 242 1.51 -16.46 -9.78
N MET A 243 0.24 -16.11 -9.63
CA MET A 243 -0.16 -14.80 -9.17
C MET A 243 -1.16 -14.93 -8.02
N VAL A 244 -0.75 -14.47 -6.84
CA VAL A 244 -1.63 -14.31 -5.67
C VAL A 244 -1.89 -12.82 -5.47
N LEU A 245 -3.16 -12.46 -5.42
CA LEU A 245 -3.63 -11.10 -5.15
C LEU A 245 -4.42 -11.15 -3.83
N ASP A 246 -3.84 -10.58 -2.77
CA ASP A 246 -4.37 -10.66 -1.40
C ASP A 246 -4.79 -9.28 -0.88
N GLY A 247 -6.00 -9.17 -0.32
CA GLY A 247 -6.62 -7.88 -0.01
C GLY A 247 -6.97 -7.15 -1.31
N VAL A 248 -7.96 -7.68 -2.03
CA VAL A 248 -8.23 -7.32 -3.43
C VAL A 248 -9.03 -6.02 -3.54
N ALA A 249 -8.47 -5.03 -4.23
CA ALA A 249 -9.17 -3.79 -4.55
C ALA A 249 -9.99 -3.91 -5.86
N ASP A 250 -11.11 -3.18 -5.94
CA ASP A 250 -11.91 -3.06 -7.17
C ASP A 250 -11.13 -2.24 -8.22
N THR A 251 -10.42 -2.95 -9.09
CA THR A 251 -9.50 -2.33 -10.06
C THR A 251 -10.25 -1.51 -11.11
N GLU A 252 -11.45 -1.95 -11.54
CA GLU A 252 -12.26 -1.17 -12.49
C GLU A 252 -12.71 0.15 -11.87
N ALA A 253 -13.18 0.14 -10.62
CA ALA A 253 -13.56 1.38 -9.94
C ALA A 253 -12.35 2.31 -9.74
N TYR A 254 -11.18 1.76 -9.38
CA TYR A 254 -9.93 2.51 -9.19
C TYR A 254 -9.56 3.37 -10.41
N PHE A 255 -9.61 2.80 -11.61
CA PHE A 255 -9.29 3.52 -12.85
C PHE A 255 -10.43 4.42 -13.36
N ALA A 256 -11.67 4.17 -12.95
CA ALA A 256 -12.86 4.85 -13.47
C ALA A 256 -13.24 6.09 -12.67
N ASP A 257 -13.29 6.00 -11.34
CA ASP A 257 -13.75 7.07 -10.45
C ASP A 257 -13.18 6.88 -9.03
N THR A 258 -12.29 7.78 -8.63
CA THR A 258 -11.61 7.73 -7.32
C THR A 258 -12.58 7.86 -6.14
N LEU A 259 -13.66 8.65 -6.26
CA LEU A 259 -14.63 8.82 -5.17
C LEU A 259 -15.49 7.55 -5.02
N GLU A 260 -15.91 6.96 -6.13
CA GLU A 260 -16.63 5.68 -6.11
C GLU A 260 -15.75 4.54 -5.57
N TRP A 261 -14.48 4.51 -5.94
CA TRP A 261 -13.52 3.58 -5.36
C TRP A 261 -13.42 3.76 -3.83
N GLY A 262 -13.41 5.01 -3.35
CA GLY A 262 -13.48 5.34 -1.92
C GLY A 262 -14.73 4.77 -1.23
N ARG A 263 -15.92 4.97 -1.79
CA ARG A 263 -17.18 4.41 -1.24
C ARG A 263 -17.14 2.90 -1.12
N ARG A 264 -16.55 2.23 -2.11
CA ARG A 264 -16.45 0.76 -2.14
C ARG A 264 -15.49 0.23 -1.09
N ASN A 265 -14.35 0.88 -0.86
CA ASN A 265 -13.30 0.38 0.03
C ASN A 265 -13.73 0.26 1.49
N ILE A 266 -14.65 1.11 1.96
CA ILE A 266 -15.03 1.15 3.39
C ILE A 266 -16.25 0.30 3.76
N GLN A 267 -16.83 -0.44 2.80
CA GLN A 267 -18.09 -1.17 3.02
C GLN A 267 -18.00 -2.24 4.12
N ALA A 268 -16.83 -2.86 4.31
CA ALA A 268 -16.63 -3.88 5.35
C ALA A 268 -15.99 -3.31 6.63
N THR A 269 -15.64 -2.03 6.66
CA THR A 269 -15.08 -1.37 7.86
C THR A 269 -15.98 -1.52 9.09
N PRO A 270 -17.33 -1.33 9.02
CA PRO A 270 -18.20 -1.56 10.18
C PRO A 270 -18.10 -2.98 10.75
N LYS A 271 -17.97 -4.00 9.89
CA LYS A 271 -17.84 -5.41 10.31
C LYS A 271 -16.53 -5.65 11.08
N THR A 272 -15.42 -5.04 10.64
CA THR A 272 -14.14 -5.12 11.35
C THR A 272 -14.19 -4.36 12.69
N TYR A 273 -14.90 -3.23 12.74
CA TYR A 273 -15.07 -2.44 13.96
C TYR A 273 -15.90 -3.18 15.01
N GLU A 274 -16.99 -3.81 14.58
CA GLU A 274 -17.77 -4.72 15.43
C GLU A 274 -16.90 -5.89 15.92
N GLY A 275 -16.04 -6.44 15.06
CA GLY A 275 -15.07 -7.48 15.43
C GLY A 275 -14.08 -7.05 16.52
N PHE A 276 -13.58 -5.81 16.47
CA PHE A 276 -12.74 -5.24 17.52
C PHE A 276 -13.47 -5.22 18.88
N ILE A 277 -14.74 -4.82 18.86
CA ILE A 277 -15.59 -4.75 20.06
C ILE A 277 -15.92 -6.15 20.59
N SER A 278 -16.41 -7.04 19.71
CA SER A 278 -16.89 -8.36 20.10
C SER A 278 -15.76 -9.24 20.63
N THR A 279 -14.60 -9.24 19.96
CA THR A 279 -13.44 -10.04 20.39
C THR A 279 -12.87 -9.58 21.73
N CYS A 280 -12.91 -8.28 22.02
CA CYS A 280 -12.59 -7.76 23.35
C CYS A 280 -13.55 -8.28 24.42
N ILE A 281 -14.86 -8.22 24.17
CA ILE A 281 -15.89 -8.67 25.13
C ILE A 281 -15.74 -10.17 25.40
N ASP A 282 -15.57 -10.97 24.35
CA ASP A 282 -15.38 -12.41 24.43
C ASP A 282 -14.12 -12.79 25.22
N ALA A 283 -13.05 -11.98 25.11
CA ALA A 283 -11.81 -12.17 25.86
C ALA A 283 -11.96 -11.90 27.36
N GLY A 284 -12.97 -11.13 27.76
CA GLY A 284 -13.29 -10.84 29.15
C GLY A 284 -12.33 -9.86 29.84
N PRO A 285 -12.65 -9.43 31.07
CA PRO A 285 -11.93 -8.36 31.78
C PRO A 285 -10.47 -8.64 32.12
N THR A 286 -10.06 -9.92 32.10
CA THR A 286 -8.66 -10.32 32.35
C THR A 286 -7.75 -10.03 31.17
N GLN A 287 -8.29 -10.00 29.95
CA GLN A 287 -7.53 -9.76 28.72
C GLN A 287 -7.90 -8.43 28.04
N CYS A 288 -9.16 -7.99 28.20
CA CYS A 288 -9.66 -6.72 27.69
C CYS A 288 -10.32 -5.90 28.80
N ALA A 289 -9.70 -4.79 29.20
CA ALA A 289 -10.25 -3.88 30.21
C ALA A 289 -11.58 -3.24 29.79
N LEU A 290 -11.86 -3.16 28.48
CA LEU A 290 -13.10 -2.59 27.95
C LEU A 290 -14.29 -3.57 28.05
N ALA A 291 -14.04 -4.85 28.34
CA ALA A 291 -15.07 -5.89 28.49
C ALA A 291 -15.93 -5.72 29.76
N VAL A 292 -15.62 -4.74 30.62
CA VAL A 292 -16.43 -4.37 31.78
C VAL A 292 -16.65 -2.86 31.85
N THR A 293 -17.73 -2.47 32.53
CA THR A 293 -18.00 -1.07 32.90
C THR A 293 -17.09 -0.63 34.04
N LYS A 294 -17.10 0.68 34.35
CA LYS A 294 -16.43 1.23 35.55
C LYS A 294 -16.92 0.59 36.85
N ASP A 295 -18.19 0.18 36.89
CA ASP A 295 -18.80 -0.52 38.03
C ASP A 295 -18.58 -2.04 37.99
N ASN A 296 -17.62 -2.50 37.17
CA ASN A 296 -17.23 -3.90 37.02
C ASN A 296 -18.37 -4.84 36.54
N LYS A 297 -19.36 -4.30 35.82
CA LYS A 297 -20.41 -5.10 35.15
C LYS A 297 -19.90 -5.56 33.79
N THR A 298 -20.21 -6.79 33.41
CA THR A 298 -19.91 -7.32 32.07
C THR A 298 -20.54 -6.43 31.00
N GLU A 299 -19.72 -6.02 30.04
CA GLU A 299 -20.14 -5.21 28.90
C GLU A 299 -20.70 -6.10 27.79
N ASN A 300 -21.53 -5.54 26.91
CA ASN A 300 -21.95 -6.20 25.67
C ASN A 300 -21.64 -5.31 24.46
N VAL A 301 -21.78 -5.85 23.23
CA VAL A 301 -21.37 -5.16 22.00
C VAL A 301 -22.06 -3.80 21.89
N GLN A 302 -23.36 -3.74 22.17
CA GLN A 302 -24.13 -2.49 22.12
C GLN A 302 -23.68 -1.47 23.18
N GLY A 303 -23.38 -1.94 24.39
CA GLY A 303 -22.92 -1.11 25.51
C GLY A 303 -21.54 -0.51 25.27
N LEU A 304 -20.58 -1.32 24.82
CA LEU A 304 -19.24 -0.83 24.46
C LEU A 304 -19.29 0.11 23.24
N THR A 305 -20.10 -0.21 22.23
CA THR A 305 -20.31 0.68 21.06
C THR A 305 -20.80 2.05 21.52
N LYS A 306 -21.88 2.10 22.34
CA LYS A 306 -22.40 3.37 22.88
C LYS A 306 -21.38 4.14 23.72
N ARG A 307 -20.51 3.45 24.47
CA ARG A 307 -19.43 4.08 25.24
C ARG A 307 -18.37 4.70 24.34
N LEU A 308 -17.99 4.03 23.25
CA LEU A 308 -17.06 4.56 22.26
C LEU A 308 -17.68 5.74 21.51
N ASP A 309 -18.95 5.65 21.12
CA ASP A 309 -19.69 6.77 20.51
C ASP A 309 -19.75 7.99 21.44
N ALA A 310 -20.05 7.76 22.73
CA ALA A 310 -20.04 8.83 23.73
C ALA A 310 -18.63 9.42 23.96
N LEU A 311 -17.57 8.61 23.82
CA LEU A 311 -16.19 9.11 23.86
C LEU A 311 -15.90 10.01 22.65
N TYR A 312 -16.29 9.59 21.45
CA TYR A 312 -16.12 10.41 20.24
C TYR A 312 -16.91 11.73 20.34
N GLU A 313 -18.17 11.67 20.75
CA GLU A 313 -18.99 12.87 20.98
C GLU A 313 -18.38 13.82 22.02
N LYS A 314 -17.83 13.27 23.10
CA LYS A 314 -17.14 14.07 24.11
C LYS A 314 -15.90 14.73 23.51
N LEU A 315 -15.03 13.97 22.86
CA LEU A 315 -13.77 14.50 22.29
C LEU A 315 -14.01 15.50 21.16
N GLY A 316 -15.14 15.42 20.46
CA GLY A 316 -15.54 16.40 19.46
C GLY A 316 -15.95 17.76 20.05
N ARG A 317 -16.35 17.80 21.33
CA ARG A 317 -16.75 19.04 22.03
C ARG A 317 -15.67 19.54 22.99
N GLU A 318 -14.99 18.61 23.64
CA GLU A 318 -13.99 18.85 24.69
C GLU A 318 -12.75 18.00 24.37
N PRO A 319 -11.82 18.51 23.54
CA PRO A 319 -10.54 17.87 23.29
C PRO A 319 -9.78 17.56 24.58
N LEU A 320 -9.12 16.41 24.62
CA LEU A 320 -8.31 16.03 25.77
C LEU A 320 -6.92 16.69 25.68
N VAL A 321 -6.57 17.48 26.68
CA VAL A 321 -5.25 18.13 26.78
C VAL A 321 -4.17 17.11 27.17
N VAL A 322 -3.09 17.07 26.41
CA VAL A 322 -1.89 16.28 26.68
C VAL A 322 -0.74 17.25 26.96
N GLY A 323 -0.37 17.39 28.23
CA GLY A 323 0.67 18.33 28.64
C GLY A 323 2.10 17.89 28.32
N ASP A 324 2.32 16.58 28.15
CA ASP A 324 3.62 16.00 27.80
C ASP A 324 3.45 14.68 27.02
N SER A 325 4.29 14.49 26.01
CA SER A 325 4.42 13.25 25.23
C SER A 325 5.79 13.22 24.56
N PRO A 326 6.27 12.04 24.09
CA PRO A 326 7.50 11.94 23.29
C PRO A 326 7.60 12.92 22.10
N THR A 327 6.46 13.46 21.65
CA THR A 327 6.34 14.33 20.47
C THR A 327 5.96 15.76 20.85
N GLY A 328 5.96 16.08 22.14
CA GLY A 328 5.57 17.38 22.70
C GLY A 328 4.12 17.43 23.19
N PRO A 329 3.69 18.60 23.71
CA PRO A 329 2.31 18.81 24.15
C PRO A 329 1.34 18.83 22.97
N GLY A 330 0.08 18.48 23.20
CA GLY A 330 -0.93 18.40 22.15
C GLY A 330 -2.35 18.24 22.68
N VAL A 331 -3.28 17.99 21.75
CA VAL A 331 -4.68 17.70 22.05
C VAL A 331 -5.12 16.43 21.32
N ILE A 332 -5.93 15.61 21.99
CA ILE A 332 -6.57 14.44 21.39
C ILE A 332 -8.03 14.79 21.12
N GLU A 333 -8.41 14.73 19.85
CA GLU A 333 -9.75 15.03 19.34
C GLU A 333 -10.39 13.75 18.76
N ALA A 334 -11.69 13.81 18.44
CA ALA A 334 -12.44 12.64 17.99
C ALA A 334 -11.85 12.01 16.72
N GLN A 335 -11.48 12.82 15.74
CA GLN A 335 -10.89 12.37 14.47
C GLN A 335 -9.49 11.76 14.64
N ALA A 336 -8.71 12.23 15.63
CA ALA A 336 -7.42 11.65 15.95
C ALA A 336 -7.59 10.22 16.48
N VAL A 337 -8.57 10.01 17.38
CA VAL A 337 -8.89 8.67 17.89
C VAL A 337 -9.46 7.78 16.80
N ARG A 338 -10.35 8.29 15.93
CA ARG A 338 -10.87 7.55 14.77
C ARG A 338 -9.76 7.14 13.82
N ALA A 339 -8.81 8.02 13.49
CA ALA A 339 -7.65 7.70 12.67
C ALA A 339 -6.83 6.55 13.25
N VAL A 340 -6.57 6.57 14.57
CA VAL A 340 -5.85 5.50 15.26
C VAL A 340 -6.66 4.20 15.24
N VAL A 341 -7.96 4.24 15.54
CA VAL A 341 -8.83 3.06 15.47
C VAL A 341 -8.83 2.46 14.07
N PHE A 342 -8.95 3.27 13.02
CA PHE A 342 -8.85 2.79 11.65
C PHE A 342 -7.49 2.13 11.37
N GLY A 343 -6.37 2.73 11.81
CA GLY A 343 -5.03 2.14 11.69
C GLY A 343 -4.90 0.79 12.40
N LEU A 344 -5.57 0.62 13.54
CA LEU A 344 -5.58 -0.66 14.28
C LEU A 344 -6.43 -1.71 13.60
N MET A 345 -7.48 -1.31 12.90
CA MET A 345 -8.33 -2.25 12.17
C MET A 345 -7.57 -2.98 11.07
N TYR A 346 -6.43 -2.48 10.60
CA TYR A 346 -5.55 -3.22 9.69
C TYR A 346 -4.95 -4.47 10.34
N LYS A 347 -4.69 -4.47 11.65
CA LYS A 347 -3.93 -5.53 12.34
C LYS A 347 -4.52 -5.93 13.69
N PRO A 348 -5.36 -6.96 13.71
CA PRO A 348 -5.94 -7.48 14.96
C PRO A 348 -4.94 -7.92 16.03
N ALA A 349 -3.72 -8.29 15.65
CA ALA A 349 -2.67 -8.66 16.60
C ALA A 349 -2.35 -7.58 17.65
N THR A 350 -2.62 -6.29 17.35
CA THR A 350 -2.34 -5.16 18.25
C THR A 350 -3.56 -4.71 19.06
N TRP A 351 -4.73 -5.35 18.90
CA TRP A 351 -5.94 -4.92 19.62
C TRP A 351 -5.79 -5.13 21.13
N SER A 352 -5.14 -6.22 21.54
CA SER A 352 -4.94 -6.54 22.96
C SER A 352 -4.08 -5.51 23.70
N SER A 353 -3.08 -4.89 23.05
CA SER A 353 -2.19 -3.91 23.69
C SER A 353 -2.88 -2.61 24.08
N LEU A 354 -3.98 -2.25 23.41
CA LEU A 354 -4.74 -1.02 23.72
C LEU A 354 -5.86 -1.26 24.70
N THR A 355 -6.25 -2.50 24.87
CA THR A 355 -7.28 -2.89 25.82
C THR A 355 -6.72 -3.21 27.21
N GLN A 356 -5.42 -3.08 27.43
CA GLN A 356 -4.79 -3.30 28.73
C GLN A 356 -4.81 -2.01 29.58
N ARG A 357 -4.99 -2.17 30.90
CA ARG A 357 -5.17 -1.06 31.87
C ARG A 357 -3.85 -0.34 32.13
N ASP A 358 -3.45 0.60 31.27
CA ASP A 358 -2.31 1.48 31.61
C ASP A 358 -2.66 2.97 31.48
N GLY A 359 -3.31 3.49 32.53
CA GLY A 359 -3.96 4.80 32.55
C GLY A 359 -3.03 6.02 32.57
N ARG A 360 -1.71 5.85 32.66
CA ARG A 360 -0.75 6.98 32.61
C ARG A 360 0.07 7.05 31.31
N GLY A 361 0.33 5.94 30.64
CA GLY A 361 1.06 5.90 29.36
C GLY A 361 0.16 6.02 28.12
N PHE A 362 -1.14 5.73 28.24
CA PHE A 362 -2.03 5.63 27.09
C PHE A 362 -2.18 6.94 26.30
N TYR A 363 -2.49 8.07 26.95
CA TYR A 363 -2.72 9.33 26.25
C TYR A 363 -1.45 9.94 25.62
N PRO A 364 -0.29 9.98 26.30
CA PRO A 364 0.96 10.41 25.65
C PRO A 364 1.37 9.52 24.47
N ASN A 365 1.17 8.21 24.57
CA ASN A 365 1.43 7.29 23.47
C ASN A 365 0.44 7.49 22.31
N LEU A 366 -0.84 7.69 22.61
CA LEU A 366 -1.87 8.00 21.61
C LEU A 366 -1.57 9.31 20.89
N ASN A 367 -1.16 10.36 21.62
CA ASN A 367 -0.72 11.63 21.05
C ASN A 367 0.47 11.43 20.11
N SER A 368 1.44 10.59 20.51
CA SER A 368 2.62 10.29 19.69
C SER A 368 2.29 9.43 18.47
N LEU A 369 1.30 8.53 18.56
CA LEU A 369 0.83 7.76 17.41
C LEU A 369 0.13 8.64 16.36
N VAL A 370 -0.56 9.70 16.81
CA VAL A 370 -1.29 10.61 15.92
C VAL A 370 -0.36 11.68 15.34
N TYR A 371 0.54 12.24 16.16
CA TYR A 371 1.29 13.45 15.83
C TYR A 371 2.80 13.25 15.78
N GLY A 372 3.29 12.02 15.98
CA GLY A 372 4.71 11.72 16.14
C GLY A 372 5.54 11.66 14.88
N VAL A 373 5.29 12.59 13.97
CA VAL A 373 6.23 12.88 12.89
C VAL A 373 7.44 13.58 13.50
N VAL A 374 8.44 12.80 13.89
CA VAL A 374 9.76 13.32 14.20
C VAL A 374 10.55 13.36 12.89
N PRO A 375 10.94 14.55 12.39
CA PRO A 375 11.83 14.63 11.24
C PRO A 375 13.19 14.02 11.58
N GLU A 376 13.48 12.86 10.99
CA GLU A 376 14.79 12.24 11.09
C GLU A 376 15.75 12.79 10.02
N PRO A 377 17.03 13.07 10.35
CA PRO A 377 18.06 13.43 9.37
C PRO A 377 18.27 12.39 8.25
N TYR A 378 18.53 12.87 7.03
CA TYR A 378 18.78 12.04 5.82
C TYR A 378 19.96 11.07 5.93
N ASN A 379 20.93 11.34 6.81
CA ASN A 379 22.16 10.56 6.96
C ASN A 379 22.03 9.38 7.93
N GLN A 380 20.83 9.04 8.38
CA GLN A 380 20.60 7.98 9.36
C GLN A 380 20.54 6.56 8.78
N ASN A 381 20.61 6.39 7.47
CA ASN A 381 20.74 5.05 6.88
C ASN A 381 21.86 5.00 5.86
N VAL A 382 22.28 3.77 5.59
CA VAL A 382 23.37 3.45 4.65
C VAL A 382 23.11 3.92 3.22
N PHE A 383 21.87 4.30 2.89
CA PHE A 383 21.51 4.85 1.58
C PHE A 383 21.60 6.38 1.52
N ASN A 384 21.85 7.05 2.65
CA ASN A 384 21.93 8.51 2.78
C ASN A 384 20.74 9.23 2.11
N ARG A 385 19.55 8.65 2.27
CA ARG A 385 18.28 9.14 1.76
C ARG A 385 17.26 9.02 2.87
N SER A 386 16.24 9.85 2.87
CA SER A 386 15.18 9.67 3.84
C SER A 386 14.36 8.45 3.47
N MET A 387 14.11 7.60 4.47
CA MET A 387 13.32 6.38 4.35
C MET A 387 12.12 6.49 5.28
N MET A 388 11.44 7.65 5.28
CA MET A 388 10.48 7.97 6.33
C MET A 388 9.54 6.81 6.62
N LYS A 389 9.50 6.49 7.91
CA LYS A 389 8.72 5.41 8.51
C LYS A 389 7.34 5.96 8.85
N ILE A 390 6.72 6.69 7.92
CA ILE A 390 5.36 7.16 8.16
C ILE A 390 4.46 5.95 8.02
N ASP A 391 4.18 5.38 9.18
CA ASP A 391 3.20 4.34 9.34
C ASP A 391 1.81 4.94 9.08
N GLY A 392 1.16 4.45 8.02
CA GLY A 392 -0.25 4.71 7.76
C GLY A 392 -0.62 6.07 7.18
N ILE A 393 0.24 7.10 7.19
CA ILE A 393 -0.10 8.40 6.58
C ILE A 393 0.58 8.53 5.21
N THR A 394 -0.26 8.45 4.18
CA THR A 394 -0.07 8.78 2.74
C THR A 394 1.36 9.15 2.34
N ARG A 395 2.03 8.36 1.52
CA ARG A 395 3.36 8.74 0.99
C ARG A 395 3.18 9.75 -0.15
N GLU A 396 4.11 10.69 -0.34
CA GLU A 396 4.06 11.69 -1.42
C GLU A 396 3.75 11.04 -2.78
N SER A 397 4.41 9.91 -3.05
CA SER A 397 4.28 9.10 -4.26
C SER A 397 2.92 8.42 -4.44
N MET A 398 2.06 8.38 -3.41
CA MET A 398 0.73 7.80 -3.51
C MET A 398 -0.18 8.60 -4.46
N TYR A 399 -0.16 9.94 -4.36
CA TYR A 399 -1.03 10.81 -5.14
C TYR A 399 -0.74 10.83 -6.66
N PRO A 400 0.52 10.91 -7.14
CA PRO A 400 0.78 10.84 -8.58
C PRO A 400 0.35 9.51 -9.20
N VAL A 401 0.38 8.42 -8.43
CA VAL A 401 -0.12 7.11 -8.87
C VAL A 401 -1.66 7.11 -8.86
N MET A 402 -2.25 7.21 -7.68
CA MET A 402 -3.71 7.08 -7.46
C MET A 402 -4.52 8.11 -8.25
N CYS A 403 -4.14 9.37 -8.20
CA CYS A 403 -4.85 10.43 -8.91
C CYS A 403 -4.45 10.50 -10.39
N GLY A 404 -3.27 9.95 -10.76
CA GLY A 404 -2.81 9.87 -12.13
C GLY A 404 -3.54 8.79 -12.93
N ASP A 405 -3.92 7.69 -12.29
CA ASP A 405 -4.58 6.53 -12.89
C ASP A 405 -6.08 6.74 -13.15
N ALA A 406 -6.73 7.72 -12.50
CA ALA A 406 -8.15 8.02 -12.65
C ALA A 406 -8.42 9.32 -13.43
N PRO A 407 -9.66 9.58 -13.91
CA PRO A 407 -10.02 10.87 -14.48
C PRO A 407 -9.92 11.99 -13.44
N LEU A 408 -10.02 13.25 -13.88
CA LEU A 408 -10.10 14.36 -12.94
C LEU A 408 -11.36 14.28 -12.08
N VAL A 409 -11.15 14.23 -10.78
CA VAL A 409 -12.20 14.42 -9.78
C VAL A 409 -12.50 15.91 -9.73
N ASN A 410 -13.55 16.35 -10.42
CA ASN A 410 -13.96 17.75 -10.43
C ASN A 410 -15.22 17.90 -9.56
N THR A 411 -15.06 18.39 -8.34
CA THR A 411 -16.19 18.59 -7.41
C THR A 411 -16.09 19.92 -6.66
N THR A 412 -17.24 20.56 -6.40
CA THR A 412 -17.30 21.77 -5.56
C THR A 412 -17.06 21.45 -4.09
N VAL A 413 -16.92 22.48 -3.25
CA VAL A 413 -16.77 22.31 -1.80
C VAL A 413 -18.02 21.65 -1.21
N GLU A 414 -19.19 22.02 -1.70
CA GLU A 414 -20.50 21.50 -1.28
C GLU A 414 -20.65 20.02 -1.66
N GLU A 415 -20.32 19.65 -2.90
CA GLU A 415 -20.35 18.25 -3.34
C GLU A 415 -19.36 17.38 -2.55
N TYR A 416 -18.21 17.93 -2.16
CA TYR A 416 -17.27 17.21 -1.29
C TYR A 416 -17.76 17.09 0.15
N ALA A 417 -18.44 18.11 0.68
CA ALA A 417 -19.10 18.01 1.98
C ALA A 417 -20.17 16.90 1.95
N ASP A 418 -20.98 16.84 0.89
CA ASP A 418 -21.99 15.79 0.69
C ASP A 418 -21.34 14.40 0.63
N TYR A 419 -20.23 14.26 -0.09
CA TYR A 419 -19.44 13.03 -0.15
C TYR A 419 -18.92 12.62 1.23
N LEU A 420 -18.36 13.54 2.01
CA LEU A 420 -17.87 13.24 3.36
C LEU A 420 -19.02 12.81 4.30
N ARG A 421 -20.21 13.40 4.19
CA ARG A 421 -21.41 12.96 4.92
C ARG A 421 -21.86 11.56 4.50
N GLU A 422 -21.75 11.23 3.22
CA GLU A 422 -22.05 9.90 2.72
C GLU A 422 -21.09 8.86 3.31
N MET A 423 -19.79 9.15 3.33
CA MET A 423 -18.77 8.26 3.86
C MET A 423 -18.98 7.96 5.36
N GLU A 424 -19.35 8.96 6.17
CA GLU A 424 -19.66 8.77 7.59
C GLU A 424 -20.89 7.86 7.80
N LYS A 425 -21.89 7.94 6.93
CA LYS A 425 -23.06 7.04 6.97
C LYS A 425 -22.71 5.59 6.65
N ILE A 426 -21.72 5.37 5.78
CA ILE A 426 -21.26 4.01 5.46
C ILE A 426 -20.43 3.44 6.62
N SER A 427 -19.56 4.24 7.23
CA SER A 427 -18.72 3.80 8.35
C SER A 427 -18.33 4.94 9.29
N PRO A 428 -18.24 4.69 10.61
CA PRO A 428 -17.63 5.63 11.57
C PRO A 428 -16.18 6.03 11.25
N MET A 429 -15.48 5.24 10.42
CA MET A 429 -14.11 5.53 9.96
C MET A 429 -14.08 6.03 8.50
N GLY A 430 -15.24 6.29 7.90
CA GLY A 430 -15.37 6.70 6.50
C GLY A 430 -14.64 8.01 6.20
N GLU A 431 -14.45 8.87 7.20
CA GLU A 431 -13.63 10.07 7.13
C GLU A 431 -12.21 9.79 6.60
N GLN A 432 -11.59 8.67 6.99
CA GLN A 432 -10.19 8.38 6.65
C GLN A 432 -10.04 8.10 5.16
N MET A 433 -10.95 7.31 4.60
CA MET A 433 -11.02 7.09 3.16
C MET A 433 -11.46 8.35 2.41
N GLY A 434 -12.40 9.11 2.98
CA GLY A 434 -12.87 10.38 2.41
C GLY A 434 -11.74 11.40 2.22
N LEU A 435 -10.91 11.57 3.25
CA LEU A 435 -9.72 12.43 3.23
C LEU A 435 -8.66 11.94 2.24
N LEU A 436 -8.46 10.62 2.14
CA LEU A 436 -7.50 10.02 1.23
C LEU A 436 -7.86 10.33 -0.23
N VAL A 437 -9.06 9.94 -0.69
CA VAL A 437 -9.48 10.11 -2.09
C VAL A 437 -9.82 11.58 -2.40
N GLY A 438 -10.26 12.35 -1.41
CA GLY A 438 -10.49 13.79 -1.53
C GLY A 438 -9.23 14.57 -1.93
N GLY A 439 -8.05 14.05 -1.62
CA GLY A 439 -6.78 14.64 -2.07
C GLY A 439 -6.59 14.64 -3.59
N CYS A 440 -7.38 13.88 -4.37
CA CYS A 440 -7.31 13.88 -5.83
C CYS A 440 -8.11 15.00 -6.52
N ARG A 441 -8.98 15.71 -5.81
CA ARG A 441 -9.92 16.71 -6.38
C ARG A 441 -9.27 17.86 -7.15
N GLN A 442 -8.00 18.17 -6.87
CA GLN A 442 -7.27 19.24 -7.53
C GLN A 442 -5.91 18.77 -8.05
N TRP A 443 -5.76 17.46 -8.27
CA TRP A 443 -4.53 16.91 -8.79
C TRP A 443 -4.38 17.20 -10.29
N PRO A 444 -3.39 17.98 -10.75
CA PRO A 444 -3.33 18.46 -12.14
C PRO A 444 -2.62 17.50 -13.10
N PHE A 445 -1.99 16.43 -12.58
CA PHE A 445 -1.20 15.49 -13.38
C PHE A 445 -1.97 14.20 -13.65
N ARG A 446 -2.00 13.75 -14.90
CA ARG A 446 -2.51 12.42 -15.25
C ARG A 446 -1.37 11.54 -15.74
N ALA A 447 -1.50 10.25 -15.48
CA ALA A 447 -0.58 9.28 -15.99
C ALA A 447 -0.57 9.36 -17.53
N THR A 448 0.63 9.32 -18.12
CA THR A 448 0.83 9.35 -19.58
C THR A 448 0.03 8.23 -20.26
N GLU A 449 -0.05 7.07 -19.60
CA GLU A 449 -0.84 5.93 -20.03
C GLU A 449 -1.73 5.45 -18.88
N ARG A 450 -2.96 5.06 -19.22
CA ARG A 450 -3.96 4.53 -18.29
C ARG A 450 -4.63 3.32 -18.92
N TYR A 451 -4.90 2.29 -18.12
CA TYR A 451 -5.62 1.11 -18.58
C TYR A 451 -7.08 1.21 -18.13
N THR A 452 -7.99 1.41 -19.07
CA THR A 452 -9.42 1.59 -18.79
C THR A 452 -10.24 0.31 -19.00
N GLY A 453 -9.58 -0.83 -19.22
CA GLY A 453 -10.21 -2.12 -19.47
C GLY A 453 -9.79 -2.76 -20.81
N PRO A 454 -10.35 -3.94 -21.13
CA PRO A 454 -11.44 -4.61 -20.41
C PRO A 454 -11.03 -5.19 -19.05
N TRP A 455 -12.01 -5.33 -18.15
CA TRP A 455 -11.87 -5.93 -16.81
C TRP A 455 -12.69 -7.20 -16.61
N THR A 456 -13.49 -7.57 -17.61
CA THR A 456 -14.30 -8.80 -17.55
C THR A 456 -14.20 -9.59 -18.85
N VAL A 457 -14.35 -10.91 -18.77
CA VAL A 457 -14.35 -11.81 -19.95
C VAL A 457 -15.44 -11.42 -20.95
N GLU A 458 -16.61 -10.98 -20.48
CA GLU A 458 -17.71 -10.52 -21.33
C GLU A 458 -17.35 -9.26 -22.11
N LYS A 459 -16.49 -8.41 -21.54
CA LYS A 459 -15.95 -7.20 -22.19
C LYS A 459 -14.70 -7.48 -23.03
N GLY A 460 -14.27 -8.74 -23.16
CA GLY A 460 -13.11 -9.14 -23.96
C GLY A 460 -11.78 -9.26 -23.20
N LEU A 461 -11.82 -9.39 -21.87
CA LEU A 461 -10.62 -9.72 -21.09
C LEU A 461 -10.09 -11.10 -21.49
N ASN A 462 -8.82 -11.16 -21.87
CA ASN A 462 -8.17 -12.37 -22.33
C ASN A 462 -7.88 -13.35 -21.19
N LYS A 463 -7.99 -14.65 -21.49
CA LYS A 463 -7.60 -15.73 -20.58
C LYS A 463 -6.12 -15.66 -20.21
N THR A 464 -5.81 -15.80 -18.93
CA THR A 464 -4.42 -15.84 -18.44
C THR A 464 -3.76 -17.20 -18.69
N ARG A 465 -2.43 -17.24 -18.80
CA ARG A 465 -1.65 -18.49 -18.95
C ARG A 465 -1.85 -19.44 -17.78
N PHE A 466 -2.04 -18.91 -16.58
CA PHE A 466 -2.33 -19.68 -15.37
C PHE A 466 -3.38 -18.97 -14.51
N PRO A 467 -4.27 -19.69 -13.80
CA PRO A 467 -5.29 -19.06 -12.97
C PRO A 467 -4.68 -18.20 -11.85
N ILE A 468 -5.17 -16.98 -11.68
CA ILE A 468 -4.86 -16.08 -10.57
C ILE A 468 -5.59 -16.56 -9.31
N LEU A 469 -4.89 -16.59 -8.19
CA LEU A 469 -5.50 -16.84 -6.89
C LEU A 469 -5.81 -15.51 -6.19
N PHE A 470 -7.08 -15.15 -6.14
CA PHE A 470 -7.58 -14.03 -5.36
C PHE A 470 -7.79 -14.49 -3.91
N VAL A 471 -7.28 -13.72 -2.95
CA VAL A 471 -7.40 -13.99 -1.51
C VAL A 471 -8.00 -12.77 -0.83
N SER A 472 -9.00 -12.96 0.01
CA SER A 472 -9.62 -11.87 0.76
C SER A 472 -10.11 -12.33 2.11
N LEU A 473 -9.97 -11.43 3.10
CA LEU A 473 -10.73 -11.54 4.34
C LEU A 473 -12.20 -11.20 4.10
N ASP A 474 -13.08 -11.81 4.87
CA ASP A 474 -14.50 -11.50 4.87
C ASP A 474 -14.87 -10.26 5.70
N ALA A 475 -13.94 -9.76 6.54
CA ALA A 475 -14.01 -8.49 7.25
C ALA A 475 -12.70 -7.70 7.10
N ASP A 476 -12.26 -7.52 5.85
CA ASP A 476 -11.19 -6.60 5.50
C ASP A 476 -11.70 -5.15 5.50
N PRO A 477 -11.17 -4.24 6.32
CA PRO A 477 -11.71 -2.89 6.47
C PRO A 477 -11.36 -1.94 5.32
N VAL A 478 -10.51 -2.35 4.37
CA VAL A 478 -9.93 -1.49 3.32
C VAL A 478 -10.24 -2.02 1.92
N THR A 479 -10.17 -3.35 1.76
CA THR A 479 -10.39 -4.04 0.49
C THR A 479 -11.44 -5.14 0.71
N PRO A 480 -12.74 -4.77 0.73
CA PRO A 480 -13.79 -5.67 1.15
C PRO A 480 -13.95 -6.86 0.21
N LEU A 481 -14.42 -7.99 0.73
CA LEU A 481 -14.65 -9.23 -0.01
C LEU A 481 -15.46 -9.02 -1.32
N ALA A 482 -16.40 -8.07 -1.34
CA ALA A 482 -17.16 -7.73 -2.54
C ALA A 482 -16.26 -7.37 -3.74
N SER A 483 -15.15 -6.69 -3.50
CA SER A 483 -14.13 -6.36 -4.51
C SER A 483 -13.46 -7.63 -5.03
N ALA A 484 -13.02 -8.54 -4.15
CA ALA A 484 -12.42 -9.81 -4.54
C ALA A 484 -13.38 -10.69 -5.35
N VAL A 485 -14.65 -10.76 -4.93
CA VAL A 485 -15.72 -11.47 -5.65
C VAL A 485 -15.93 -10.86 -7.03
N LYS A 486 -16.00 -9.53 -7.15
CA LYS A 486 -16.15 -8.84 -8.43
C LYS A 486 -14.97 -9.13 -9.36
N MET A 487 -13.73 -8.97 -8.88
CA MET A 487 -12.52 -9.15 -9.68
C MET A 487 -12.35 -10.61 -10.11
N SER A 488 -12.51 -11.57 -9.20
CA SER A 488 -12.42 -13.00 -9.52
C SER A 488 -13.47 -13.42 -10.57
N ARG A 489 -14.72 -12.94 -10.45
CA ARG A 489 -15.76 -13.19 -11.45
C ARG A 489 -15.43 -12.55 -12.80
N GLY A 490 -14.93 -11.31 -12.80
CA GLY A 490 -14.53 -10.61 -14.02
C GLY A 490 -13.46 -11.36 -14.82
N PHE A 491 -12.43 -11.88 -14.16
CA PHE A 491 -11.40 -12.69 -14.81
C PHE A 491 -11.89 -14.07 -15.30
N GLY A 492 -13.02 -14.54 -14.78
CA GLY A 492 -13.66 -15.79 -15.18
C GLY A 492 -13.02 -17.04 -14.57
N ASN A 493 -13.81 -18.11 -14.45
CA ASN A 493 -13.43 -19.34 -13.76
C ASN A 493 -12.23 -20.08 -14.37
N GLU A 494 -11.87 -19.80 -15.63
CA GLU A 494 -10.70 -20.38 -16.28
C GLU A 494 -9.39 -19.66 -15.95
N SER A 495 -9.47 -18.40 -15.51
CA SER A 495 -8.31 -17.54 -15.23
C SER A 495 -8.24 -17.13 -13.76
N ALA A 496 -9.21 -17.51 -12.92
CA ALA A 496 -9.31 -17.05 -11.56
C ALA A 496 -9.91 -18.09 -10.62
N SER A 497 -9.43 -18.08 -9.37
CA SER A 497 -10.06 -18.74 -8.23
C SER A 497 -10.04 -17.78 -7.04
N LEU A 498 -11.09 -17.82 -6.22
CA LEU A 498 -11.21 -17.06 -4.99
C LEU A 498 -11.06 -17.96 -3.77
N LEU A 499 -10.14 -17.60 -2.87
CA LEU A 499 -10.05 -18.13 -1.51
C LEU A 499 -10.53 -17.05 -0.53
N ILE A 500 -11.48 -17.42 0.33
CA ILE A 500 -12.08 -16.54 1.32
C ILE A 500 -11.60 -16.97 2.70
N GLN A 501 -10.94 -16.07 3.41
CA GLN A 501 -10.56 -16.29 4.79
C GLN A 501 -11.55 -15.56 5.70
N GLN A 502 -12.16 -16.27 6.64
CA GLN A 502 -12.88 -15.61 7.72
C GLN A 502 -11.87 -14.89 8.61
N GLY A 503 -12.11 -13.63 8.95
CA GLY A 503 -11.23 -12.90 9.85
C GLY A 503 -11.30 -11.39 9.67
N PHE A 504 -10.58 -10.70 10.55
CA PHE A 504 -10.51 -9.26 10.63
C PHE A 504 -9.12 -8.79 10.20
N GLY A 505 -8.97 -7.53 9.81
CA GLY A 505 -7.68 -7.01 9.38
C GLY A 505 -7.55 -6.89 7.87
N HIS A 506 -6.47 -6.26 7.43
CA HIS A 506 -6.22 -6.01 6.02
C HIS A 506 -5.25 -7.05 5.44
N CYS A 507 -5.67 -7.73 4.37
CA CYS A 507 -5.00 -8.89 3.77
C CYS A 507 -4.97 -10.15 4.68
N SER A 508 -4.72 -11.32 4.08
CA SER A 508 -4.82 -12.64 4.73
C SER A 508 -3.95 -12.82 5.97
N PHE A 509 -2.78 -12.20 5.99
CA PHE A 509 -1.85 -12.37 7.11
C PHE A 509 -2.26 -11.61 8.37
N ALA A 510 -3.16 -10.62 8.29
CA ALA A 510 -3.56 -9.84 9.45
C ALA A 510 -4.26 -10.68 10.53
N HIS A 511 -4.98 -11.73 10.13
CA HIS A 511 -5.56 -12.72 11.03
C HIS A 511 -5.20 -14.13 10.55
N PRO A 512 -4.02 -14.64 10.92
CA PRO A 512 -3.41 -15.83 10.32
C PRO A 512 -4.34 -17.04 10.28
N SER A 513 -4.21 -17.84 9.21
CA SER A 513 -4.90 -19.10 9.01
C SER A 513 -3.94 -20.12 8.42
N GLN A 514 -3.80 -21.28 9.04
CA GLN A 514 -3.05 -22.39 8.45
C GLN A 514 -3.66 -22.88 7.14
N CYS A 515 -4.99 -22.92 7.05
CA CYS A 515 -5.71 -23.33 5.83
C CYS A 515 -5.32 -22.44 4.65
N THR A 516 -5.34 -21.11 4.84
CA THR A 516 -4.97 -20.16 3.79
C THR A 516 -3.49 -20.28 3.44
N SER A 517 -2.61 -20.34 4.43
CA SER A 517 -1.16 -20.42 4.18
C SER A 517 -0.77 -21.69 3.43
N LYS A 518 -1.42 -22.81 3.73
CA LYS A 518 -1.27 -24.06 2.97
C LYS A 518 -1.68 -23.91 1.52
N HIS A 519 -2.84 -23.32 1.24
CA HIS A 519 -3.29 -23.11 -0.14
C HIS A 519 -2.38 -22.17 -0.92
N VAL A 520 -1.91 -21.08 -0.29
CA VAL A 520 -0.96 -20.15 -0.92
C VAL A 520 0.38 -20.84 -1.20
N ALA A 521 0.90 -21.62 -0.26
CA ALA A 521 2.13 -22.39 -0.46
C ALA A 521 1.97 -23.45 -1.57
N ASP A 522 0.91 -24.25 -1.54
CA ASP A 522 0.62 -25.27 -2.56
C ASP A 522 0.40 -24.65 -3.94
N TYR A 523 -0.19 -23.46 -4.02
CA TYR A 523 -0.35 -22.71 -5.27
C TYR A 523 1.02 -22.33 -5.88
N PHE A 524 1.90 -21.71 -5.09
CA PHE A 524 3.22 -21.30 -5.58
C PHE A 524 4.16 -22.48 -5.84
N VAL A 525 4.21 -23.46 -4.93
CA VAL A 525 5.20 -24.55 -4.99
C VAL A 525 4.74 -25.66 -5.94
N ASN A 526 3.47 -26.04 -5.86
CA ASN A 526 2.93 -27.22 -6.56
C ASN A 526 2.03 -26.84 -7.74
N GLY A 527 1.66 -25.57 -7.90
CA GLY A 527 0.70 -25.15 -8.93
C GLY A 527 -0.73 -25.63 -8.66
N ILE A 528 -1.06 -25.94 -7.42
CA ILE A 528 -2.41 -26.40 -7.06
C ILE A 528 -3.30 -25.18 -6.86
N VAL A 529 -4.28 -25.01 -7.75
CA VAL A 529 -5.29 -23.96 -7.64
C VAL A 529 -6.43 -24.46 -6.75
N PRO A 530 -6.75 -23.79 -5.62
CA PRO A 530 -7.90 -24.17 -4.81
C PRO A 530 -9.20 -24.02 -5.60
N LYS A 531 -10.24 -24.78 -5.23
CA LYS A 531 -11.57 -24.62 -5.81
C LYS A 531 -12.06 -23.19 -5.60
N ASN A 532 -12.71 -22.62 -6.61
CA ASN A 532 -13.29 -21.28 -6.48
C ASN A 532 -14.30 -21.24 -5.34
N GLY A 533 -14.17 -20.27 -4.44
CA GLY A 533 -14.96 -20.16 -3.22
C GLY A 533 -14.48 -21.08 -2.09
N THR A 534 -13.21 -21.52 -2.08
CA THR A 534 -12.63 -22.20 -0.91
C THR A 534 -12.71 -21.28 0.31
N HIS A 535 -13.16 -21.80 1.44
CA HIS A 535 -13.26 -21.06 2.71
C HIS A 535 -12.25 -21.58 3.74
N CYS A 536 -11.57 -20.66 4.41
CA CYS A 536 -10.64 -20.93 5.50
C CYS A 536 -11.03 -20.14 6.75
N THR A 537 -10.79 -20.70 7.93
CA THR A 537 -11.03 -20.04 9.23
C THR A 537 -9.71 -19.57 9.84
N PRO A 538 -9.71 -18.50 10.65
CA PRO A 538 -8.49 -17.98 11.26
C PRO A 538 -8.08 -18.85 12.45
N GLU A 539 -6.83 -18.71 12.86
CA GLU A 539 -6.27 -19.41 14.02
C GLU A 539 -6.90 -18.89 15.32
N PRO A 540 -7.45 -19.78 16.16
CA PRO A 540 -8.09 -19.37 17.40
C PRO A 540 -7.07 -18.76 18.38
N GLY A 541 -7.50 -17.70 19.07
CA GLY A 541 -6.70 -17.00 20.08
C GLY A 541 -5.49 -16.22 19.54
N PHE A 542 -5.48 -15.89 18.24
CA PHE A 542 -4.43 -15.02 17.70
C PHE A 542 -4.53 -13.57 18.22
N ILE A 543 -5.76 -13.03 18.30
CA ILE A 543 -6.04 -11.67 18.77
C ILE A 543 -5.90 -11.59 20.30
N TYR A 544 -6.59 -12.48 21.01
CA TYR A 544 -6.60 -12.62 22.45
C TYR A 544 -6.21 -14.06 22.83
N PRO A 545 -4.95 -14.30 23.28
CA PRO A 545 -4.48 -15.64 23.58
C PRO A 545 -5.22 -16.27 24.77
N THR A 546 -5.76 -17.48 24.62
CA THR A 546 -6.38 -18.24 25.72
C THR A 546 -5.61 -19.52 26.03
N ASN A 547 -5.65 -20.00 27.28
CA ASN A 547 -4.96 -21.23 27.70
C ASN A 547 -5.42 -22.49 26.93
N SER A 548 -6.61 -22.49 26.32
CA SER A 548 -7.15 -23.62 25.54
C SER A 548 -6.61 -23.71 24.10
N THR A 549 -5.98 -22.66 23.57
CA THR A 549 -5.53 -22.58 22.16
C THR A 549 -4.23 -23.33 21.85
N GLN A 550 -3.61 -23.94 22.86
CA GLN A 550 -2.42 -24.77 22.72
C GLN A 550 -2.73 -26.25 22.47
N SER A 551 -3.95 -26.73 22.76
CA SER A 551 -4.21 -28.18 22.91
C SER A 551 -4.37 -28.99 21.61
N ASN A 552 -4.61 -28.36 20.45
CA ASN A 552 -4.87 -29.08 19.18
C ASN A 552 -3.68 -29.12 18.19
N ARG A 553 -2.45 -28.77 18.62
CA ARG A 553 -1.28 -28.68 17.72
C ARG A 553 -0.53 -30.01 17.51
N SER A 554 -0.95 -31.10 18.16
CA SER A 554 -0.28 -32.41 18.10
C SER A 554 -0.48 -33.17 16.78
N VAL A 555 -1.50 -32.81 15.99
CA VAL A 555 -1.91 -33.54 14.76
C VAL A 555 -1.30 -32.97 13.47
N LEU A 556 -0.66 -31.79 13.53
CA LEU A 556 -0.11 -31.13 12.35
C LEU A 556 1.19 -31.78 11.86
N THR A 557 1.35 -31.85 10.54
CA THR A 557 2.64 -32.23 9.93
C THR A 557 3.72 -31.20 10.28
N LYS A 558 5.00 -31.58 10.12
CA LYS A 558 6.12 -30.64 10.36
C LYS A 558 5.98 -29.38 9.49
N ARG A 559 5.61 -29.54 8.22
CA ARG A 559 5.44 -28.42 7.29
C ARG A 559 4.27 -27.53 7.67
N ASP A 560 3.14 -28.12 8.07
CA ASP A 560 1.95 -27.35 8.47
C ASP A 560 2.22 -26.54 9.76
N LYS A 561 3.05 -27.05 10.67
CA LYS A 561 3.53 -26.29 11.84
C LYS A 561 4.41 -25.11 11.42
N GLU A 562 5.33 -25.33 10.50
CA GLU A 562 6.20 -24.26 9.99
C GLU A 562 5.40 -23.17 9.27
N LEU A 563 4.46 -23.56 8.40
CA LEU A 563 3.54 -22.63 7.73
C LEU A 563 2.79 -21.77 8.73
N LEU A 564 2.23 -22.40 9.77
CA LEU A 564 1.49 -21.73 10.82
C LEU A 564 2.35 -20.71 11.60
N GLU A 565 3.58 -21.08 11.95
CA GLU A 565 4.50 -20.16 12.62
C GLU A 565 4.88 -18.98 11.71
N VAL A 566 5.18 -19.24 10.43
CA VAL A 566 5.48 -18.21 9.43
C VAL A 566 4.34 -17.20 9.31
N VAL A 567 3.09 -17.64 9.17
CA VAL A 567 1.97 -16.69 9.03
C VAL A 567 1.65 -15.96 10.34
N LYS A 568 1.90 -16.58 11.50
CA LYS A 568 1.82 -15.90 12.79
C LYS A 568 2.90 -14.82 12.95
N GLU A 569 4.11 -15.07 12.46
CA GLU A 569 5.16 -14.05 12.42
C GLU A 569 4.77 -12.92 11.48
N LEU A 570 4.32 -13.22 10.26
CA LEU A 570 3.88 -12.22 9.27
C LEU A 570 2.72 -11.37 9.79
N GLY A 571 1.73 -11.98 10.46
CA GLY A 571 0.61 -11.25 11.06
C GLY A 571 0.99 -10.36 12.25
N ARG A 572 2.13 -10.61 12.88
CA ARG A 572 2.69 -9.80 13.97
C ARG A 572 3.73 -8.79 13.52
N LEU A 573 4.17 -8.84 12.26
CA LEU A 573 4.99 -7.77 11.71
C LEU A 573 4.20 -6.49 11.84
N SER A 574 4.76 -5.52 12.55
CA SER A 574 4.09 -4.25 12.77
C SER A 574 4.47 -3.31 11.62
N PRO A 575 3.55 -2.52 11.05
CA PRO A 575 3.92 -1.27 10.41
C PRO A 575 4.61 -0.40 11.46
N TRP A 576 3.97 -0.29 12.63
CA TRP A 576 4.26 0.62 13.74
C TRP A 576 5.47 0.30 14.61
N HIS A 577 6.10 -0.87 14.47
CA HIS A 577 7.14 -1.36 15.37
C HIS A 577 8.20 -2.11 14.58
N ARG A 578 9.09 -1.34 13.98
CA ARG A 578 10.53 -1.61 13.92
C ARG A 578 11.13 -0.35 13.35
N PHE A 579 11.58 0.56 14.20
CA PHE A 579 12.86 1.27 14.09
C PHE A 579 12.97 2.21 15.29
N GLY A 580 12.96 1.63 16.49
CA GLY A 580 13.59 2.23 17.65
C GLY A 580 14.98 1.63 17.77
N LEU A 581 15.95 2.28 17.14
CA LEU A 581 17.35 2.38 17.53
C LEU A 581 17.93 3.61 16.82
#